data_AF-A0A7X7WDT7-F1
#
_entry.id   AF-A0A7X7WDT7-F1
#
_cell.length_a   1.000
_cell.length_b   1.000
_cell.length_c   1.000
_cell.angle_alpha   90.00
_cell.angle_beta   90.00
_cell.angle_gamma   90.00
#
_symmetry.space_group_name_H-M   'P 1'
#
loop_
_entity.id
_entity.type
_entity.pdbx_description
1 polymer ?
#
loop_
_entity_poly.entity_id
_entity_poly.type
_entity_poly.pdbx_seq_one_letter_code
_entity_poly.pdbx_strand_id
1 'polypeptide(L)'
;MKAIIIVYYALTALSALPSFSQELSTSAVKEKLDKYAIAIATEADPAKAKEFLAESSFLQDAMDLDENLTIKITAYAQALRDLDEYVSRNFRPEDHNNINSELTVRLDRNKPLCEIGVCPQPEKFISWLDKYKKFPQDKKEIFEKAIRKWEVVFGTVSAQRAVEWGQAGTMIVTRDSWLNMVLRERNAVILQIPYSGKASDRPFLQYNPSLNSYLDERALTFDAAKKIITSSGVLTQTQLDSLAGKPFNEQLYLLGQYFDGSQVSAHPELKPYIDRIQAARNSAPAEIMSSQQREMLSQMLKTSLTNEIKGTKAGDRINAFYNGRQPPISVEYCGDCYSKYEGGKIIIDAALIEQYMKVKGYKAEDLFKNKAAVDDIARFISPAFVTAASYQMTDEYFSARDMYNPPVQERAALAYSMQGLYTTEKFSKDAKFKGVFEEMSASNYASRVITVQTRYEAEGQRRFTESIAQLYFSDMPSAQAARSQILQAVNDEISRRQALDQSGQAEAERLATLSKQEAYSMSAEEFCGSVADMKMETLMKVRSDMMSSSNPDDYFRSNMRTLRRDYNSMTSAPTAENKVPVPGA
;
A
#
# COMPACT_ATOMS: atom_id res chain seq x y z
N MET A 1 54.65 -79.10 2.98
CA MET A 1 53.43 -79.73 3.52
C MET A 1 52.76 -78.70 4.43
N LYS A 2 51.52 -78.30 4.09
CA LYS A 2 50.56 -77.48 4.86
C LYS A 2 50.78 -75.96 5.05
N ALA A 3 49.77 -75.25 4.53
CA ALA A 3 49.32 -73.86 4.62
C ALA A 3 49.23 -73.20 6.02
N ILE A 4 49.17 -71.85 6.08
CA ILE A 4 47.98 -71.02 6.47
C ILE A 4 48.35 -69.52 6.66
N ILE A 5 47.69 -68.66 5.87
CA ILE A 5 47.09 -67.31 6.10
C ILE A 5 47.49 -66.48 7.35
N ILE A 6 47.96 -65.23 7.14
CA ILE A 6 47.64 -63.98 7.90
C ILE A 6 47.80 -62.80 6.93
N VAL A 7 46.74 -62.30 6.26
CA VAL A 7 45.78 -61.24 6.66
C VAL A 7 46.34 -59.81 6.64
N TYR A 8 45.80 -59.05 5.68
CA TYR A 8 45.72 -57.59 5.54
C TYR A 8 45.64 -56.85 6.89
N TYR A 9 46.60 -55.96 7.17
CA TYR A 9 46.43 -54.83 8.10
C TYR A 9 47.24 -53.63 7.60
N ALA A 10 46.70 -52.97 6.59
CA ALA A 10 47.16 -51.64 6.18
C ALA A 10 46.03 -50.89 5.46
N LEU A 11 44.81 -50.86 6.02
CA LEU A 11 43.74 -50.00 5.51
C LEU A 11 42.59 -49.78 6.51
N THR A 12 42.89 -49.38 7.75
CA THR A 12 41.89 -48.91 8.72
C THR A 12 42.48 -47.87 9.67
N ALA A 13 42.83 -46.69 9.13
CA ALA A 13 43.12 -45.50 9.94
C ALA A 13 42.84 -44.20 9.16
N LEU A 14 41.73 -44.16 8.41
CA LEU A 14 41.32 -42.95 7.67
C LEU A 14 39.79 -42.79 7.59
N SER A 15 39.08 -43.21 8.63
CA SER A 15 37.63 -43.00 8.79
C SER A 15 37.25 -42.20 10.04
N ALA A 16 38.23 -41.58 10.72
CA ALA A 16 38.02 -40.70 11.88
C ALA A 16 38.41 -39.23 11.60
N LEU A 17 38.36 -38.80 10.34
CA LEU A 17 38.55 -37.40 9.93
C LEU A 17 37.28 -36.57 9.59
N PRO A 18 36.02 -37.08 9.61
CA PRO A 18 34.88 -36.19 9.35
C PRO A 18 34.64 -35.20 10.51
N SER A 19 35.00 -35.55 11.75
CA SER A 19 34.77 -34.71 12.94
C SER A 19 35.61 -33.43 12.96
N PHE A 20 36.89 -33.48 12.55
CA PHE A 20 37.77 -32.31 12.60
C PHE A 20 37.44 -31.27 11.52
N SER A 21 37.10 -31.73 10.30
CA SER A 21 36.66 -30.83 9.21
C SER A 21 35.30 -30.22 9.50
N GLN A 22 34.41 -30.95 10.15
CA GLN A 22 33.08 -30.49 10.52
C GLN A 22 33.15 -29.48 11.69
N GLU A 23 33.96 -29.75 12.72
CA GLU A 23 34.21 -28.79 13.82
C GLU A 23 34.88 -27.49 13.35
N LEU A 24 35.85 -27.58 12.42
CA LEU A 24 36.48 -26.40 11.79
C LEU A 24 35.46 -25.59 10.97
N SER A 25 34.57 -26.24 10.22
CA SER A 25 33.51 -25.55 9.47
C SER A 25 32.48 -24.90 10.40
N THR A 26 32.06 -25.57 11.47
CA THR A 26 31.11 -25.03 12.45
C THR A 26 31.69 -23.83 13.19
N SER A 27 32.97 -23.88 13.58
CA SER A 27 33.66 -22.77 14.22
C SER A 27 33.76 -21.53 13.31
N ALA A 28 34.04 -21.74 12.02
CA ALA A 28 34.13 -20.64 11.05
C ALA A 28 32.76 -20.00 10.77
N VAL A 29 31.70 -20.81 10.64
CA VAL A 29 30.32 -20.31 10.48
C VAL A 29 29.91 -19.50 11.71
N LYS A 30 30.19 -20.00 12.93
CA LYS A 30 29.91 -19.28 14.18
C LYS A 30 30.62 -17.94 14.26
N GLU A 31 31.94 -17.91 14.03
CA GLU A 31 32.72 -16.67 14.10
C GLU A 31 32.19 -15.63 13.09
N LYS A 32 31.81 -16.08 11.90
CA LYS A 32 31.24 -15.20 10.87
C LYS A 32 29.84 -14.70 11.26
N LEU A 33 28.99 -15.56 11.85
CA LEU A 33 27.67 -15.17 12.34
C LEU A 33 27.79 -14.15 13.48
N ASP A 34 28.70 -14.36 14.42
CA ASP A 34 28.96 -13.42 15.53
C ASP A 34 29.42 -12.04 15.02
N LYS A 35 30.29 -12.01 14.00
CA LYS A 35 30.70 -10.76 13.34
C LYS A 35 29.52 -10.03 12.71
N TYR A 36 28.62 -10.75 12.03
CA TYR A 36 27.40 -10.16 11.49
C TYR A 36 26.46 -9.69 12.58
N ALA A 37 26.29 -10.46 13.65
CA ALA A 37 25.46 -10.08 14.78
C ALA A 37 25.95 -8.77 15.43
N ILE A 38 27.25 -8.60 15.63
CA ILE A 38 27.82 -7.34 16.14
C ILE A 38 27.53 -6.19 15.17
N ALA A 39 27.89 -6.34 13.89
CA ALA A 39 27.74 -5.28 12.90
C ALA A 39 26.26 -4.87 12.68
N ILE A 40 25.33 -5.82 12.72
CA ILE A 40 23.92 -5.59 12.43
C ILE A 40 23.14 -5.22 13.70
N ALA A 41 23.26 -6.02 14.77
CA ALA A 41 22.45 -5.83 15.97
C ALA A 41 22.99 -4.75 16.91
N THR A 42 24.31 -4.51 16.92
CA THR A 42 24.94 -3.52 17.80
C THR A 42 25.29 -2.24 17.06
N GLU A 43 25.87 -2.36 15.86
CA GLU A 43 26.32 -1.17 15.12
C GLU A 43 25.24 -0.60 14.18
N ALA A 44 24.22 -1.39 13.84
CA ALA A 44 23.16 -1.04 12.89
C ALA A 44 23.67 -0.71 11.48
N ASP A 45 24.68 -1.46 11.00
CA ASP A 45 25.36 -1.20 9.72
C ASP A 45 24.55 -1.67 8.50
N PRO A 46 24.09 -0.75 7.62
CA PRO A 46 23.29 -1.11 6.45
C PRO A 46 24.10 -1.82 5.34
N ALA A 47 25.42 -1.61 5.26
CA ALA A 47 26.26 -2.29 4.28
C ALA A 47 26.45 -3.76 4.68
N LYS A 48 26.70 -4.02 5.97
CA LYS A 48 26.79 -5.39 6.50
C LYS A 48 25.48 -6.14 6.47
N ALA A 49 24.35 -5.45 6.71
CA ALA A 49 23.03 -6.01 6.49
C ALA A 49 22.83 -6.51 5.04
N LYS A 50 23.25 -5.72 4.03
CA LYS A 50 23.16 -6.13 2.62
C LYS A 50 24.09 -7.29 2.27
N GLU A 51 25.32 -7.30 2.80
CA GLU A 51 26.27 -8.39 2.63
C GLU A 51 25.69 -9.70 3.17
N PHE A 52 25.23 -9.69 4.43
CA PHE A 52 24.59 -10.84 5.09
C PHE A 52 23.42 -11.41 4.28
N LEU A 53 22.50 -10.55 3.82
CA LEU A 53 21.33 -10.98 3.05
C LEU A 53 21.66 -11.52 1.64
N ALA A 54 22.85 -11.21 1.11
CA ALA A 54 23.29 -11.67 -0.21
C ALA A 54 23.96 -13.06 -0.16
N GLU A 55 24.37 -13.54 1.02
CA GLU A 55 25.11 -14.79 1.17
C GLU A 55 24.21 -16.01 1.43
N SER A 56 23.42 -16.44 0.44
CA SER A 56 22.42 -17.51 0.63
C SER A 56 22.99 -18.84 1.14
N SER A 57 24.21 -19.24 0.73
CA SER A 57 24.83 -20.47 1.23
C SER A 57 25.22 -20.35 2.70
N PHE A 58 25.80 -19.22 3.10
CA PHE A 58 26.16 -18.96 4.49
C PHE A 58 24.92 -18.87 5.38
N LEU A 59 23.82 -18.27 4.91
CA LEU A 59 22.56 -18.22 5.65
C LEU A 59 22.03 -19.61 5.96
N GLN A 60 22.15 -20.57 5.03
CA GLN A 60 21.75 -21.94 5.28
C GLN A 60 22.63 -22.59 6.36
N ASP A 61 23.96 -22.47 6.25
CA ASP A 61 24.89 -22.99 7.25
C ASP A 61 24.66 -22.37 8.64
N ALA A 62 24.33 -21.07 8.69
CA ALA A 62 24.03 -20.34 9.91
C ALA A 62 22.70 -20.77 10.53
N MET A 63 21.67 -21.05 9.72
CA MET A 63 20.41 -21.61 10.20
C MET A 63 20.59 -23.00 10.83
N ASP A 64 21.44 -23.84 10.24
CA ASP A 64 21.75 -25.17 10.77
C ASP A 64 22.53 -25.10 12.10
N LEU A 65 23.28 -24.01 12.32
CA LEU A 65 24.03 -23.74 13.54
C LEU A 65 23.17 -23.16 14.67
N ASP A 66 22.48 -22.05 14.39
CA ASP A 66 21.62 -21.33 15.33
C ASP A 66 20.47 -20.65 14.57
N GLU A 67 19.35 -21.38 14.45
CA GLU A 67 18.17 -20.93 13.72
C GLU A 67 17.61 -19.61 14.30
N ASN A 68 17.45 -19.53 15.63
CA ASN A 68 16.79 -18.40 16.27
C ASN A 68 17.63 -17.11 16.15
N LEU A 69 18.95 -17.20 16.34
CA LEU A 69 19.85 -16.06 16.14
C LEU A 69 19.88 -15.65 14.67
N THR A 70 20.01 -16.59 13.75
CA THR A 70 20.10 -16.30 12.30
C THR A 70 18.83 -15.62 11.79
N ILE A 71 17.65 -16.09 12.22
CA ILE A 71 16.37 -15.46 11.89
C ILE A 71 16.28 -14.05 12.47
N LYS A 72 16.71 -13.85 13.72
CA LYS A 72 16.73 -12.53 14.36
C LYS A 72 17.62 -11.54 13.64
N ILE A 73 18.84 -11.94 13.27
CA ILE A 73 19.76 -11.10 12.48
C ILE A 73 19.20 -10.84 11.08
N THR A 74 18.51 -11.81 10.47
CA THR A 74 17.81 -11.63 9.19
C THR A 74 16.73 -10.57 9.26
N ALA A 75 15.91 -10.57 10.31
CA ALA A 75 14.90 -9.54 10.52
C ALA A 75 15.52 -8.13 10.65
N TYR A 76 16.59 -7.99 11.45
CA TYR A 76 17.31 -6.72 11.57
C TYR A 76 17.93 -6.25 10.25
N ALA A 77 18.58 -7.16 9.53
CA ALA A 77 19.20 -6.86 8.25
C ALA A 77 18.18 -6.41 7.21
N GLN A 78 17.01 -7.04 7.16
CA GLN A 78 15.91 -6.65 6.28
C GLN A 78 15.37 -5.27 6.64
N ALA A 79 15.18 -4.96 7.92
CA ALA A 79 14.70 -3.66 8.35
C ALA A 79 15.72 -2.55 8.02
N LEU A 80 17.01 -2.80 8.23
CA LEU A 80 18.09 -1.87 7.85
C LEU A 80 18.18 -1.65 6.35
N ARG A 81 18.07 -2.73 5.55
CA ARG A 81 18.08 -2.62 4.09
C ARG A 81 16.89 -1.78 3.59
N ASP A 82 15.70 -1.98 4.15
CA ASP A 82 14.50 -1.21 3.78
C ASP A 82 14.66 0.27 4.15
N LEU A 83 15.12 0.57 5.37
CA LEU A 83 15.40 1.94 5.78
C LEU A 83 16.47 2.60 4.90
N ASP A 84 17.55 1.88 4.60
CA ASP A 84 18.65 2.36 3.76
C ASP A 84 18.19 2.71 2.35
N GLU A 85 17.38 1.85 1.74
CA GLU A 85 16.78 2.08 0.43
C GLU A 85 15.81 3.27 0.48
N TYR A 86 14.97 3.34 1.51
CA TYR A 86 14.01 4.41 1.71
C TYR A 86 14.68 5.79 1.81
N VAL A 87 15.67 5.95 2.69
CA VAL A 87 16.34 7.26 2.89
C VAL A 87 17.20 7.67 1.70
N SER A 88 17.58 6.71 0.86
CA SER A 88 18.35 6.95 -0.36
C SER A 88 17.49 7.46 -1.53
N ARG A 89 16.16 7.47 -1.41
CA ARG A 89 15.25 8.08 -2.39
C ARG A 89 15.49 9.59 -2.52
N ASN A 90 15.08 10.15 -3.66
CA ASN A 90 15.10 11.59 -3.89
C ASN A 90 13.80 12.19 -3.34
N PHE A 91 13.92 13.01 -2.30
CA PHE A 91 12.81 13.69 -1.67
C PHE A 91 12.82 15.17 -2.02
N ARG A 92 11.64 15.75 -2.20
CA ARG A 92 11.47 17.19 -2.33
C ARG A 92 11.18 17.80 -0.95
N PRO A 93 11.50 19.08 -0.72
CA PRO A 93 11.25 19.74 0.57
C PRO A 93 9.81 19.65 1.08
N GLU A 94 8.84 19.63 0.16
CA GLU A 94 7.41 19.49 0.45
C GLU A 94 6.99 18.08 0.91
N ASP A 95 7.81 17.04 0.69
CA ASP A 95 7.42 15.65 0.94
C ASP A 95 7.51 15.24 2.43
N HIS A 96 7.92 16.14 3.34
CA HIS A 96 8.19 15.83 4.75
C HIS A 96 7.01 15.19 5.51
N ASN A 97 5.76 15.45 5.11
CA ASN A 97 4.58 14.80 5.71
C ASN A 97 4.41 13.35 5.23
N ASN A 98 4.61 13.07 3.94
CA ASN A 98 4.64 11.70 3.42
C ASN A 98 5.80 10.92 4.05
N ILE A 99 6.95 11.58 4.21
CA ILE A 99 8.11 10.99 4.87
C ILE A 99 7.81 10.68 6.33
N ASN A 100 7.11 11.57 7.03
CA ASN A 100 6.67 11.32 8.39
C ASN A 100 5.76 10.08 8.50
N SER A 101 4.79 9.90 7.60
CA SER A 101 3.95 8.69 7.56
C SER A 101 4.79 7.42 7.34
N GLU A 102 5.67 7.45 6.34
CA GLU A 102 6.54 6.33 6.00
C GLU A 102 7.59 6.00 7.07
N LEU A 103 8.07 7.00 7.81
CA LEU A 103 8.95 6.80 8.97
C LEU A 103 8.15 6.30 10.18
N THR A 104 6.90 6.72 10.34
CA THR A 104 6.04 6.25 11.44
C THR A 104 5.87 4.73 11.38
N VAL A 105 5.62 4.16 10.19
CA VAL A 105 5.47 2.69 10.05
C VAL A 105 6.77 1.92 10.28
N ARG A 106 7.94 2.57 10.15
CA ARG A 106 9.28 1.96 10.28
C ARG A 106 9.89 2.12 11.67
N LEU A 107 9.67 3.27 12.31
CA LEU A 107 10.37 3.70 13.52
C LEU A 107 9.49 3.67 14.78
N ASP A 108 8.30 3.07 14.69
CA ASP A 108 7.43 2.92 15.86
C ASP A 108 7.97 1.91 16.88
N ARG A 109 7.33 1.83 18.04
CA ARG A 109 7.61 0.79 19.05
C ARG A 109 7.45 -0.60 18.44
N ASN A 110 8.19 -1.56 18.99
CA ASN A 110 8.14 -2.98 18.61
C ASN A 110 8.52 -3.24 17.14
N LYS A 111 9.30 -2.34 16.53
CA LYS A 111 9.91 -2.55 15.21
C LYS A 111 11.34 -3.07 15.35
N PRO A 112 11.85 -3.87 14.39
CA PRO A 112 13.21 -4.42 14.46
C PRO A 112 14.30 -3.35 14.62
N LEU A 113 14.09 -2.18 14.00
CA LEU A 113 14.99 -1.03 14.08
C LEU A 113 15.15 -0.48 15.51
N CYS A 114 14.18 -0.69 16.40
CA CYS A 114 14.23 -0.17 17.76
C CYS A 114 15.10 -1.02 18.67
N GLU A 115 15.16 -2.33 18.46
CA GLU A 115 16.03 -3.23 19.23
C GLU A 115 17.52 -3.00 18.93
N ILE A 116 17.82 -2.49 17.73
CA ILE A 116 19.19 -2.18 17.28
C ILE A 116 19.54 -0.69 17.44
N GLY A 117 18.73 0.07 18.18
CA GLY A 117 19.06 1.44 18.58
C GLY A 117 18.81 2.54 17.54
N VAL A 118 18.09 2.27 16.44
CA VAL A 118 17.72 3.30 15.45
C VAL A 118 16.44 4.06 15.84
N CYS A 119 15.57 3.44 16.64
CA CYS A 119 14.35 4.01 17.22
C CYS A 119 14.19 3.52 18.68
N PRO A 120 13.10 3.79 19.45
CA PRO A 120 11.86 4.50 19.13
C PRO A 120 11.98 6.04 19.13
N GLN A 121 13.02 6.61 19.77
CA GLN A 121 13.24 8.06 19.74
C GLN A 121 13.61 8.51 18.32
N PRO A 122 12.83 9.39 17.66
CA PRO A 122 13.06 9.77 16.27
C PRO A 122 14.43 10.43 16.02
N GLU A 123 15.04 11.05 17.02
CA GLU A 123 16.38 11.66 16.92
C GLU A 123 17.50 10.61 16.75
N LYS A 124 17.30 9.37 17.20
CA LYS A 124 18.25 8.27 16.96
C LYS A 124 18.37 7.95 15.47
N PHE A 125 17.29 8.10 14.71
CA PHE A 125 17.33 7.96 13.26
C PHE A 125 18.24 9.00 12.60
N ILE A 126 18.24 10.25 13.07
CA ILE A 126 19.17 11.29 12.59
C ILE A 126 20.61 10.92 12.93
N SER A 127 20.87 10.41 14.13
CA SER A 127 22.20 9.95 14.54
C SER A 127 22.68 8.78 13.65
N TRP A 128 21.78 7.84 13.32
CA TRP A 128 22.06 6.75 12.39
C TRP A 128 22.35 7.26 10.96
N LEU A 129 21.57 8.24 10.48
CA LEU A 129 21.83 8.90 9.21
C LEU A 129 23.22 9.55 9.20
N ASP A 130 23.60 10.29 10.24
CA ASP A 130 24.91 10.96 10.30
C ASP A 130 26.08 9.95 10.31
N LYS A 131 25.88 8.78 10.93
CA LYS A 131 26.89 7.72 10.98
C LYS A 131 27.11 7.07 9.61
N TYR A 132 26.04 6.78 8.86
CA TYR A 132 26.10 5.93 7.66
C TYR A 132 25.84 6.66 6.34
N LYS A 133 25.32 7.89 6.38
CA LYS A 133 24.93 8.67 5.19
C LYS A 133 25.59 10.04 5.20
N LYS A 134 26.08 10.44 4.03
CA LYS A 134 26.59 11.80 3.78
C LYS A 134 25.57 12.54 2.92
N PHE A 135 24.50 12.99 3.56
CA PHE A 135 23.48 13.80 2.89
C PHE A 135 23.83 15.29 2.92
N PRO A 136 23.50 16.03 1.85
CA PRO A 136 23.57 17.49 1.88
C PRO A 136 22.58 18.03 2.92
N GLN A 137 22.85 19.26 3.39
CA GLN A 137 22.16 19.85 4.53
C GLN A 137 20.65 20.00 4.29
N ASP A 138 20.26 20.37 3.08
CA ASP A 138 18.86 20.45 2.63
C ASP A 138 18.11 19.13 2.82
N LYS A 139 18.71 18.00 2.44
CA LYS A 139 18.11 16.68 2.63
C LYS A 139 18.02 16.29 4.10
N LYS A 140 19.00 16.68 4.93
CA LYS A 140 18.92 16.47 6.39
C LYS A 140 17.76 17.25 7.00
N GLU A 141 17.57 18.51 6.61
CA GLU A 141 16.47 19.34 7.08
C GLU A 141 15.09 18.74 6.74
N ILE A 142 14.96 18.07 5.59
CA ILE A 142 13.74 17.33 5.23
C ILE A 142 13.46 16.24 6.26
N PHE A 143 14.46 15.45 6.63
CA PHE A 143 14.30 14.40 7.64
C PHE A 143 14.04 14.98 9.04
N GLU A 144 14.69 16.08 9.43
CA GLU A 144 14.41 16.76 10.71
C GLU A 144 12.96 17.28 10.78
N LYS A 145 12.42 17.80 9.67
CA LYS A 145 11.00 18.15 9.53
C LYS A 145 10.09 16.93 9.59
N ALA A 146 10.47 15.84 8.93
CA ALA A 146 9.69 14.61 8.91
C ALA A 146 9.64 13.93 10.29
N ILE A 147 10.73 13.94 11.05
CA ILE A 147 10.74 13.38 12.42
C ILE A 147 10.08 14.29 13.45
N ARG A 148 9.57 15.45 13.03
CA ARG A 148 8.96 16.46 13.91
C ARG A 148 9.93 16.85 15.03
N LYS A 149 11.18 17.16 14.69
CA LYS A 149 12.19 17.59 15.67
C LYS A 149 11.67 18.80 16.45
N TRP A 150 11.95 18.85 17.76
CA TRP A 150 11.39 19.88 18.66
C TRP A 150 11.58 21.30 18.13
N GLU A 151 12.81 21.64 17.74
CA GLU A 151 13.18 22.97 17.24
C GLU A 151 12.48 23.31 15.91
N VAL A 152 12.11 22.28 15.15
CA VAL A 152 11.40 22.42 13.88
C VAL A 152 9.91 22.66 14.11
N VAL A 153 9.31 22.02 15.12
CA VAL A 153 7.88 22.17 15.45
C VAL A 153 7.60 23.41 16.29
N PHE A 154 8.40 23.67 17.32
CA PHE A 154 8.15 24.71 18.31
C PHE A 154 9.12 25.90 18.22
N GLY A 155 10.03 25.91 17.24
CA GLY A 155 10.96 27.02 17.00
C GLY A 155 11.88 27.28 18.20
N THR A 156 11.91 28.53 18.67
CA THR A 156 12.77 28.97 19.79
C THR A 156 12.17 28.71 21.18
N VAL A 157 11.00 28.06 21.28
CA VAL A 157 10.41 27.71 22.57
C VAL A 157 11.30 26.66 23.25
N SER A 158 11.94 27.03 24.35
CA SER A 158 13.07 26.26 24.88
C SER A 158 12.70 25.08 25.80
N ALA A 159 11.50 25.07 26.40
CA ALA A 159 11.21 24.10 27.48
C ALA A 159 9.84 23.41 27.40
N GLN A 160 8.75 24.14 27.14
CA GLN A 160 7.40 23.57 27.21
C GLN A 160 6.37 24.29 26.34
N ARG A 161 5.32 23.57 25.93
CA ARG A 161 4.18 24.09 25.18
C ARG A 161 2.87 23.56 25.76
N ALA A 162 1.92 24.47 25.97
CA ALA A 162 0.54 24.12 26.30
C ALA A 162 -0.22 23.71 25.03
N VAL A 163 -0.96 22.61 25.10
CA VAL A 163 -1.74 22.02 24.00
C VAL A 163 -3.14 21.68 24.52
N GLU A 164 -4.20 22.06 23.81
CA GLU A 164 -5.58 21.80 24.22
C GLU A 164 -6.01 20.39 23.81
N TRP A 165 -6.19 19.49 24.77
CA TRP A 165 -6.45 18.06 24.53
C TRP A 165 -7.94 17.70 24.68
N GLY A 166 -8.80 18.41 23.96
CA GLY A 166 -10.25 18.17 23.98
C GLY A 166 -10.81 18.12 25.41
N GLN A 167 -11.46 17.02 25.77
CA GLN A 167 -12.07 16.83 27.09
C GLN A 167 -11.05 16.71 28.25
N ALA A 168 -9.79 16.44 27.97
CA ALA A 168 -8.73 16.38 28.98
C ALA A 168 -8.16 17.76 29.35
N GLY A 169 -8.62 18.83 28.70
CA GLY A 169 -8.17 20.21 28.92
C GLY A 169 -6.75 20.45 28.44
N THR A 170 -6.09 21.48 28.97
CA THR A 170 -4.74 21.87 28.58
C THR A 170 -3.68 20.88 29.11
N MET A 171 -2.96 20.23 28.20
CA MET A 171 -1.77 19.42 28.49
C MET A 171 -0.49 20.23 28.27
N ILE A 172 0.50 20.04 29.14
CA ILE A 172 1.85 20.62 28.98
C ILE A 172 2.78 19.58 28.36
N VAL A 173 3.25 19.84 27.16
CA VAL A 173 4.26 19.03 26.47
C VAL A 173 5.63 19.67 26.71
N THR A 174 6.54 18.93 27.34
CA THR A 174 7.92 19.37 27.59
C THR A 174 8.86 18.85 26.50
N ARG A 175 10.00 19.51 26.31
CA ARG A 175 11.04 19.04 25.37
C ARG A 175 11.49 17.62 25.69
N ASP A 176 11.69 17.31 26.97
CA ASP A 176 12.12 15.96 27.39
C ASP A 176 11.03 14.90 27.12
N SER A 177 9.76 15.23 27.36
CA SER A 177 8.66 14.33 27.00
C SER A 177 8.59 14.10 25.49
N TRP A 178 8.79 15.15 24.69
CA TRP A 178 8.77 15.09 23.24
C TRP A 178 9.89 14.22 22.65
N LEU A 179 11.11 14.35 23.19
CA LEU A 179 12.26 13.54 22.77
C LEU A 179 12.05 12.04 23.03
N ASN A 180 11.20 11.69 24.01
CA ASN A 180 10.84 10.31 24.31
C ASN A 180 9.58 9.82 23.57
N MET A 181 8.87 10.70 22.86
CA MET A 181 7.70 10.33 22.08
C MET A 181 8.08 9.69 20.74
N VAL A 182 7.32 8.67 20.34
CA VAL A 182 7.39 8.14 18.96
C VAL A 182 6.69 9.08 17.98
N LEU A 183 6.91 8.90 16.67
CA LEU A 183 6.30 9.76 15.64
C LEU A 183 4.77 9.78 15.70
N ARG A 184 4.15 8.63 15.99
CA ARG A 184 2.69 8.51 16.16
C ARG A 184 2.17 9.44 17.28
N GLU A 185 2.84 9.43 18.42
CA GLU A 185 2.51 10.27 19.58
C GLU A 185 2.74 11.76 19.26
N ARG A 186 3.85 12.10 18.60
CA ARG A 186 4.13 13.48 18.14
C ARG A 186 3.04 13.98 17.19
N ASN A 187 2.64 13.17 16.22
CA ASN A 187 1.57 13.52 15.29
C ASN A 187 0.23 13.77 16.01
N ALA A 188 -0.11 12.96 17.01
CA ALA A 188 -1.29 13.17 17.84
C ALA A 188 -1.24 14.52 18.59
N VAL A 189 -0.08 14.89 19.14
CA VAL A 189 0.11 16.20 19.78
C VAL A 189 -0.04 17.35 18.80
N ILE A 190 0.57 17.24 17.62
CA ILE A 190 0.49 18.29 16.61
C ILE A 190 -0.96 18.54 16.23
N LEU A 191 -1.79 17.49 16.08
CA LEU A 191 -3.23 17.60 15.75
C LEU A 191 -4.02 18.48 16.74
N GLN A 192 -3.54 18.61 17.97
CA GLN A 192 -4.19 19.37 19.04
C GLN A 192 -3.68 20.82 19.15
N ILE A 193 -2.70 21.25 18.33
CA ILE A 193 -2.19 22.62 18.35
C ILE A 193 -3.25 23.58 17.73
N PRO A 194 -3.70 24.63 18.45
CA PRO A 194 -4.76 25.53 18.00
C PRO A 194 -4.46 26.20 16.65
N TYR A 195 -5.47 26.26 15.78
CA TYR A 195 -5.40 26.91 14.47
C TYR A 195 -5.68 28.40 14.57
N SER A 196 -4.72 29.24 14.19
CA SER A 196 -4.88 30.70 14.09
C SER A 196 -5.44 31.19 12.76
N GLY A 197 -5.81 30.31 11.82
CA GLY A 197 -6.45 30.70 10.57
C GLY A 197 -5.53 30.91 9.37
N LYS A 198 -4.20 30.82 9.51
CA LYS A 198 -3.26 30.96 8.37
C LYS A 198 -2.66 29.60 7.97
N ALA A 199 -2.55 29.36 6.66
CA ALA A 199 -1.94 28.15 6.11
C ALA A 199 -0.45 27.98 6.52
N SER A 200 0.25 29.08 6.81
CA SER A 200 1.62 29.09 7.36
C SER A 200 1.73 28.50 8.77
N ASP A 201 0.62 28.39 9.50
CA ASP A 201 0.60 28.03 10.93
C ASP A 201 0.46 26.52 11.13
N ARG A 202 0.41 25.74 10.02
CA ARG A 202 0.21 24.29 10.00
C ARG A 202 1.15 23.53 9.04
N PRO A 203 2.48 23.80 9.00
CA PRO A 203 3.39 23.07 8.10
C PRO A 203 3.35 21.54 8.33
N PHE A 204 3.04 21.11 9.56
CA PHE A 204 2.98 19.70 9.95
C PHE A 204 1.56 19.10 10.00
N LEU A 205 0.52 19.92 9.79
CA LEU A 205 -0.89 19.50 9.89
C LEU A 205 -1.65 19.43 8.56
N GLN A 206 -1.03 19.85 7.48
CA GLN A 206 -1.59 19.65 6.15
C GLN A 206 -0.46 19.34 5.17
N TYR A 207 -0.31 18.06 4.81
CA TYR A 207 -0.19 17.63 3.42
C TYR A 207 -0.17 16.09 3.36
N ASN A 208 -1.34 15.46 3.24
CA ASN A 208 -1.41 14.20 2.51
C ASN A 208 -1.91 14.58 1.11
N PRO A 209 -1.06 14.52 0.06
CA PRO A 209 -1.49 14.83 -1.30
C PRO A 209 -2.72 14.01 -1.73
N SER A 210 -2.89 12.77 -1.26
CA SER A 210 -4.03 11.96 -1.72
C SER A 210 -5.37 12.31 -1.08
N LEU A 211 -5.39 12.82 0.15
CA LEU A 211 -6.65 13.10 0.87
C LEU A 211 -7.00 14.58 0.89
N ASN A 212 -6.02 15.48 1.07
CA ASN A 212 -6.30 16.92 1.21
C ASN A 212 -5.99 17.75 -0.03
N SER A 213 -5.06 17.39 -0.93
CA SER A 213 -5.12 18.03 -2.26
C SER A 213 -6.41 17.61 -2.97
N TYR A 214 -6.85 16.36 -2.78
CA TYR A 214 -8.16 15.89 -3.20
C TYR A 214 -9.32 16.69 -2.56
N LEU A 215 -9.34 16.93 -1.25
CA LEU A 215 -10.43 17.68 -0.59
C LEU A 215 -10.35 19.21 -0.79
N ASP A 216 -9.16 19.80 -0.82
CA ASP A 216 -8.95 21.24 -1.05
C ASP A 216 -9.10 21.58 -2.54
N GLU A 217 -8.60 20.76 -3.46
CA GLU A 217 -8.86 20.92 -4.90
C GLU A 217 -10.32 20.58 -5.22
N ARG A 218 -10.98 19.61 -4.54
CA ARG A 218 -12.45 19.43 -4.57
C ARG A 218 -13.14 20.71 -4.12
N ALA A 219 -12.86 21.21 -2.92
CA ALA A 219 -13.54 22.37 -2.38
C ALA A 219 -13.33 23.59 -3.28
N LEU A 220 -12.10 23.85 -3.73
CA LEU A 220 -11.77 24.97 -4.60
C LEU A 220 -12.38 24.83 -6.00
N THR A 221 -12.38 23.63 -6.61
CA THR A 221 -12.93 23.41 -7.96
C THR A 221 -14.46 23.36 -7.97
N PHE A 222 -15.10 22.84 -6.92
CA PHE A 222 -16.55 22.85 -6.76
C PHE A 222 -17.08 24.21 -6.32
N ASP A 223 -16.40 24.91 -5.40
CA ASP A 223 -16.77 26.29 -5.06
C ASP A 223 -16.54 27.23 -6.23
N ALA A 224 -15.49 27.04 -7.04
CA ALA A 224 -15.31 27.78 -8.29
C ALA A 224 -16.45 27.49 -9.28
N ALA A 225 -16.81 26.22 -9.50
CA ALA A 225 -17.92 25.84 -10.37
C ALA A 225 -19.25 26.42 -9.88
N LYS A 226 -19.54 26.29 -8.58
CA LYS A 226 -20.70 26.89 -7.91
C LYS A 226 -20.70 28.41 -8.06
N LYS A 227 -19.57 29.09 -7.86
CA LYS A 227 -19.46 30.54 -8.00
C LYS A 227 -19.76 30.98 -9.43
N ILE A 228 -19.22 30.27 -10.42
CA ILE A 228 -19.49 30.55 -11.84
C ILE A 228 -20.98 30.36 -12.14
N ILE A 229 -21.59 29.25 -11.69
CA ILE A 229 -23.01 28.97 -11.90
C ILE A 229 -23.89 30.03 -11.21
N THR A 230 -23.63 30.34 -9.94
CA THR A 230 -24.42 31.32 -9.17
C THR A 230 -24.25 32.76 -9.65
N SER A 231 -23.12 33.09 -10.28
CA SER A 231 -22.87 34.41 -10.89
C SER A 231 -23.25 34.50 -12.38
N SER A 232 -23.62 33.38 -13.02
CA SER A 232 -23.93 33.32 -14.45
C SER A 232 -25.22 34.04 -14.86
N GLY A 233 -26.10 34.35 -13.90
CA GLY A 233 -27.44 34.90 -14.16
C GLY A 233 -28.48 33.87 -14.62
N VAL A 234 -28.12 32.59 -14.71
CA VAL A 234 -29.04 31.51 -15.14
C VAL A 234 -29.99 31.07 -14.02
N LEU A 235 -29.61 31.28 -12.76
CA LEU A 235 -30.46 30.98 -11.60
C LEU A 235 -31.36 32.18 -11.26
N THR A 236 -32.64 31.91 -11.00
CA THR A 236 -33.58 32.90 -10.46
C THR A 236 -33.18 33.32 -9.05
N GLN A 237 -33.62 34.50 -8.60
CA GLN A 237 -33.36 34.97 -7.23
C GLN A 237 -33.86 33.95 -6.18
N THR A 238 -35.03 33.35 -6.39
CA THR A 238 -35.56 32.30 -5.51
C THR A 238 -34.64 31.08 -5.42
N GLN A 239 -33.99 30.68 -6.53
CA GLN A 239 -33.03 29.59 -6.56
C GLN A 239 -31.68 29.97 -5.94
N LEU A 240 -31.31 31.24 -5.93
CA LEU A 240 -30.13 31.72 -5.21
C LEU A 240 -30.39 31.77 -3.70
N ASP A 241 -31.55 32.27 -3.31
CA ASP A 241 -31.97 32.36 -1.91
C ASP A 241 -32.14 30.98 -1.28
N SER A 242 -32.60 29.99 -2.04
CA SER A 242 -32.71 28.61 -1.57
C SER A 242 -31.35 27.94 -1.31
N LEU A 243 -30.25 28.44 -1.88
CA LEU A 243 -28.90 27.93 -1.63
C LEU A 243 -28.25 28.60 -0.40
N ALA A 244 -28.66 29.82 -0.08
CA ALA A 244 -28.07 30.61 0.99
C ALA A 244 -28.24 29.92 2.36
N GLY A 245 -27.15 29.89 3.15
CA GLY A 245 -27.16 29.36 4.52
C GLY A 245 -27.23 27.83 4.67
N LYS A 246 -27.35 27.07 3.57
CA LYS A 246 -27.40 25.59 3.62
C LYS A 246 -26.00 24.96 3.73
N PRO A 247 -25.87 23.74 4.26
CA PRO A 247 -24.62 22.98 4.19
C PRO A 247 -24.17 22.74 2.74
N PHE A 248 -22.86 22.66 2.50
CA PHE A 248 -22.26 22.52 1.17
C PHE A 248 -22.86 21.38 0.32
N ASN A 249 -23.04 20.20 0.91
CA ASN A 249 -23.61 19.04 0.19
C ASN A 249 -25.08 19.27 -0.22
N GLU A 250 -25.85 19.99 0.59
CA GLU A 250 -27.25 20.34 0.26
C GLU A 250 -27.30 21.38 -0.86
N GLN A 251 -26.35 22.33 -0.87
CA GLN A 251 -26.22 23.28 -1.97
C GLN A 251 -25.86 22.59 -3.29
N LEU A 252 -24.91 21.65 -3.28
CA LEU A 252 -24.57 20.86 -4.47
C LEU A 252 -25.76 20.04 -4.97
N TYR A 253 -26.53 19.45 -4.06
CA TYR A 253 -27.73 18.70 -4.39
C TYR A 253 -28.76 19.59 -5.10
N LEU A 254 -29.09 20.74 -4.53
CA LEU A 254 -30.05 21.70 -5.12
C LEU A 254 -29.56 22.25 -6.45
N LEU A 255 -28.28 22.62 -6.54
CA LEU A 255 -27.67 23.07 -7.80
C LEU A 255 -27.81 22.01 -8.89
N GLY A 256 -27.52 20.75 -8.60
CA GLY A 256 -27.71 19.68 -9.59
C GLY A 256 -29.17 19.48 -10.00
N GLN A 257 -30.13 19.68 -9.10
CA GLN A 257 -31.56 19.63 -9.43
C GLN A 257 -31.99 20.77 -10.38
N TYR A 258 -31.41 21.97 -10.24
CA TYR A 258 -31.73 23.10 -11.11
C TYR A 258 -31.27 22.90 -12.56
N PHE A 259 -30.32 21.99 -12.79
CA PHE A 259 -29.73 21.72 -14.10
C PHE A 259 -29.96 20.29 -14.60
N ASP A 260 -31.00 19.59 -14.14
CA ASP A 260 -31.37 18.27 -14.67
C ASP A 260 -31.90 18.38 -16.13
N GLY A 261 -31.05 17.98 -17.08
CA GLY A 261 -31.37 17.56 -18.45
C GLY A 261 -31.88 18.60 -19.46
N SER A 262 -32.57 19.67 -19.03
CA SER A 262 -33.31 20.56 -19.94
C SER A 262 -32.76 21.98 -20.06
N GLN A 263 -32.00 22.45 -19.07
CA GLN A 263 -31.44 23.82 -19.02
C GLN A 263 -30.00 23.92 -19.55
N VAL A 264 -29.26 22.79 -19.59
CA VAL A 264 -27.84 22.75 -20.02
C VAL A 264 -27.70 23.07 -21.52
N SER A 265 -28.70 22.69 -22.32
CA SER A 265 -28.73 22.91 -23.77
C SER A 265 -28.74 24.39 -24.15
N ALA A 266 -29.25 25.26 -23.26
CA ALA A 266 -29.31 26.71 -23.47
C ALA A 266 -28.00 27.44 -23.10
N HIS A 267 -27.12 26.79 -22.33
CA HIS A 267 -25.86 27.36 -21.81
C HIS A 267 -24.69 26.38 -22.00
N PRO A 268 -24.23 26.15 -23.24
CA PRO A 268 -23.13 25.20 -23.52
C PRO A 268 -21.85 25.53 -22.75
N GLU A 269 -21.59 26.80 -22.49
CA GLU A 269 -20.46 27.32 -21.73
C GLU A 269 -20.46 26.89 -20.26
N LEU A 270 -21.65 26.62 -19.69
CA LEU A 270 -21.80 26.19 -18.30
C LEU A 270 -21.70 24.68 -18.12
N LYS A 271 -21.80 23.90 -19.22
CA LYS A 271 -21.83 22.44 -19.17
C LYS A 271 -20.68 21.81 -18.34
N PRO A 272 -19.41 22.20 -18.49
CA PRO A 272 -18.33 21.60 -17.70
C PRO A 272 -18.49 21.81 -16.18
N TYR A 273 -19.06 22.95 -15.77
CA TYR A 273 -19.31 23.26 -14.36
C TYR A 273 -20.53 22.51 -13.85
N ILE A 274 -21.57 22.39 -14.67
CA ILE A 274 -22.78 21.62 -14.34
C ILE A 274 -22.43 20.13 -14.19
N ASP A 275 -21.71 19.54 -15.15
CA ASP A 275 -21.26 18.14 -15.08
C ASP A 275 -20.43 17.90 -13.82
N ARG A 276 -19.61 18.88 -13.41
CA ARG A 276 -18.85 18.85 -12.17
C ARG A 276 -19.74 18.83 -10.93
N ILE A 277 -20.80 19.64 -10.89
CA ILE A 277 -21.80 19.61 -9.80
C ILE A 277 -22.56 18.28 -9.81
N GLN A 278 -23.00 17.79 -10.97
CA GLN A 278 -23.72 16.51 -11.11
C GLN A 278 -22.89 15.33 -10.64
N ALA A 279 -21.59 15.33 -10.98
CA ALA A 279 -20.66 14.30 -10.52
C ALA A 279 -20.45 14.33 -8.99
N ALA A 280 -20.53 15.50 -8.36
CA ALA A 280 -20.21 15.69 -6.94
C ALA A 280 -21.39 15.51 -5.99
N ARG A 281 -22.61 15.79 -6.46
CA ARG A 281 -23.79 15.73 -5.59
C ARG A 281 -24.21 14.30 -5.27
N ASN A 282 -24.89 14.17 -4.13
CA ASN A 282 -25.58 12.95 -3.78
C ASN A 282 -26.63 12.59 -4.84
N SER A 283 -26.79 11.29 -5.08
CA SER A 283 -27.83 10.75 -5.96
C SER A 283 -29.22 11.06 -5.39
N ALA A 284 -30.14 11.49 -6.24
CA ALA A 284 -31.56 11.59 -5.92
C ALA A 284 -32.16 10.17 -5.78
N PRO A 285 -33.28 9.98 -5.05
CA PRO A 285 -33.86 8.65 -4.85
C PRO A 285 -34.16 7.88 -6.15
N ALA A 286 -34.48 8.58 -7.24
CA ALA A 286 -34.73 7.97 -8.55
C ALA A 286 -33.45 7.55 -9.31
N GLU A 287 -32.28 8.03 -8.88
CA GLU A 287 -30.97 7.72 -9.46
C GLU A 287 -30.27 6.58 -8.70
N ILE A 288 -30.79 6.24 -7.53
CA ILE A 288 -30.27 5.15 -6.68
C ILE A 288 -30.79 3.83 -7.23
N MET A 289 -29.87 2.94 -7.59
CA MET A 289 -30.26 1.60 -8.06
C MET A 289 -30.83 0.79 -6.89
N SER A 290 -31.89 0.02 -7.13
CA SER A 290 -32.40 -0.96 -6.16
C SER A 290 -31.46 -2.17 -6.04
N SER A 291 -31.59 -2.96 -4.97
CA SER A 291 -30.79 -4.18 -4.80
C SER A 291 -30.96 -5.17 -5.96
N GLN A 292 -32.16 -5.28 -6.53
CA GLN A 292 -32.43 -6.15 -7.68
C GLN A 292 -31.78 -5.63 -8.96
N GLN A 293 -31.79 -4.31 -9.17
CA GLN A 293 -31.12 -3.66 -10.31
C GLN A 293 -29.60 -3.86 -10.23
N ARG A 294 -29.00 -3.71 -9.06
CA ARG A 294 -27.56 -3.95 -8.85
C ARG A 294 -27.16 -5.40 -9.11
N GLU A 295 -27.94 -6.37 -8.64
CA GLU A 295 -27.69 -7.79 -8.92
C GLU A 295 -27.73 -8.07 -10.43
N MET A 296 -28.76 -7.58 -11.12
CA MET A 296 -28.88 -7.74 -12.58
C MET A 296 -27.71 -7.09 -13.32
N LEU A 297 -27.32 -5.86 -12.94
CA LEU A 297 -26.17 -5.18 -13.52
C LEU A 297 -24.87 -5.96 -13.28
N SER A 298 -24.71 -6.55 -12.09
CA SER A 298 -23.56 -7.41 -11.76
C SER A 298 -23.41 -8.55 -12.75
N GLN A 299 -24.51 -9.21 -13.13
CA GLN A 299 -24.49 -10.28 -14.15
C GLN A 299 -24.13 -9.76 -15.54
N MET A 300 -24.63 -8.59 -15.94
CA MET A 300 -24.32 -7.98 -17.24
C MET A 300 -22.86 -7.51 -17.35
N LEU A 301 -22.29 -7.04 -16.24
CA LEU A 301 -20.92 -6.55 -16.18
C LEU A 301 -19.88 -7.67 -16.30
N LYS A 302 -20.18 -8.91 -15.91
CA LYS A 302 -19.25 -10.05 -16.04
C LYS A 302 -18.70 -10.20 -17.46
N THR A 303 -19.60 -10.24 -18.44
CA THR A 303 -19.21 -10.35 -19.86
C THR A 303 -18.68 -9.02 -20.39
N SER A 304 -19.31 -7.91 -20.03
CA SER A 304 -19.00 -6.59 -20.61
C SER A 304 -17.63 -6.08 -20.19
N LEU A 305 -17.25 -6.22 -18.92
CA LEU A 305 -15.93 -5.85 -18.42
C LEU A 305 -14.83 -6.72 -19.03
N THR A 306 -15.03 -8.03 -19.08
CA THR A 306 -14.09 -8.98 -19.69
C THR A 306 -13.81 -8.62 -21.16
N ASN A 307 -14.85 -8.24 -21.91
CA ASN A 307 -14.71 -7.79 -23.29
C ASN A 307 -14.01 -6.42 -23.40
N GLU A 308 -14.29 -5.49 -22.50
CA GLU A 308 -13.74 -4.13 -22.52
C GLU A 308 -12.23 -4.09 -22.22
N ILE A 309 -11.74 -4.99 -21.36
CA ILE A 309 -10.30 -5.06 -21.03
C ILE A 309 -9.48 -5.82 -22.07
N LYS A 310 -10.12 -6.67 -22.88
CA LYS A 310 -9.46 -7.58 -23.83
C LYS A 310 -8.61 -6.83 -24.85
N GLY A 311 -7.46 -7.40 -25.22
CA GLY A 311 -6.57 -6.83 -26.22
C GLY A 311 -5.61 -5.76 -25.68
N THR A 312 -5.57 -5.59 -24.36
CA THR A 312 -4.53 -4.84 -23.64
C THR A 312 -3.66 -5.83 -22.87
N LYS A 313 -2.39 -5.54 -22.63
CA LYS A 313 -1.51 -6.47 -21.88
C LYS A 313 -2.02 -6.76 -20.47
N ALA A 314 -2.50 -5.73 -19.77
CA ALA A 314 -3.10 -5.88 -18.45
C ALA A 314 -4.39 -6.71 -18.50
N GLY A 315 -5.27 -6.44 -19.48
CA GLY A 315 -6.51 -7.21 -19.63
C GLY A 315 -6.28 -8.65 -20.07
N ASP A 316 -5.30 -8.92 -20.92
CA ASP A 316 -4.94 -10.27 -21.35
C ASP A 316 -4.38 -11.10 -20.18
N ARG A 317 -3.64 -10.48 -19.25
CA ARG A 317 -3.22 -11.11 -17.98
C ARG A 317 -4.42 -11.49 -17.11
N ILE A 318 -5.38 -10.57 -16.94
CA ILE A 318 -6.60 -10.83 -16.16
C ILE A 318 -7.43 -11.94 -16.81
N ASN A 319 -7.59 -11.90 -18.13
CA ASN A 319 -8.30 -12.93 -18.89
C ASN A 319 -7.62 -14.31 -18.76
N ALA A 320 -6.29 -14.36 -18.80
CA ALA A 320 -5.52 -15.58 -18.60
C ALA A 320 -5.71 -16.15 -17.18
N PHE A 321 -5.71 -15.28 -16.16
CA PHE A 321 -5.96 -15.67 -14.77
C PHE A 321 -7.33 -16.35 -14.58
N TYR A 322 -8.38 -15.80 -15.19
CA TYR A 322 -9.69 -16.42 -15.10
C TYR A 322 -9.81 -17.71 -15.94
N ASN A 323 -8.98 -17.88 -16.98
CA ASN A 323 -8.93 -19.08 -17.82
C ASN A 323 -10.32 -19.52 -18.34
N GLY A 324 -11.08 -18.56 -18.86
CA GLY A 324 -12.45 -18.77 -19.35
C GLY A 324 -13.54 -18.78 -18.27
N ARG A 325 -13.18 -18.76 -16.97
CA ARG A 325 -14.14 -18.50 -15.89
C ARG A 325 -14.61 -17.05 -15.94
N GLN A 326 -15.81 -16.78 -15.43
CA GLN A 326 -16.29 -15.41 -15.29
C GLN A 326 -15.76 -14.79 -13.99
N PRO A 327 -15.30 -13.53 -14.01
CA PRO A 327 -14.95 -12.81 -12.79
C PRO A 327 -16.14 -12.72 -11.83
N PRO A 328 -15.95 -12.92 -10.51
CA PRO A 328 -17.02 -12.85 -9.52
C PRO A 328 -17.37 -11.38 -9.20
N ILE A 329 -17.95 -10.65 -10.16
CA ILE A 329 -18.32 -9.24 -10.00
C ILE A 329 -19.64 -9.09 -9.26
N SER A 330 -19.67 -8.11 -8.35
CA SER A 330 -20.86 -7.61 -7.67
C SER A 330 -20.86 -6.08 -7.65
N VAL A 331 -22.05 -5.48 -7.72
CA VAL A 331 -22.28 -4.03 -7.62
C VAL A 331 -22.89 -3.74 -6.26
N GLU A 332 -22.11 -3.14 -5.36
CA GLU A 332 -22.51 -2.86 -3.97
C GLU A 332 -21.96 -1.49 -3.55
N TYR A 333 -22.55 -0.86 -2.53
CA TYR A 333 -21.91 0.29 -1.91
C TYR A 333 -20.76 -0.18 -1.04
N CYS A 334 -19.53 0.23 -1.35
CA CYS A 334 -18.37 -0.23 -0.60
C CYS A 334 -17.84 0.76 0.45
N GLY A 335 -18.34 2.00 0.46
CA GLY A 335 -17.91 3.06 1.39
C GLY A 335 -16.49 3.53 1.10
N ASP A 336 -16.34 4.76 0.60
CA ASP A 336 -15.06 5.41 0.29
C ASP A 336 -14.09 4.60 -0.61
N CYS A 337 -14.64 3.76 -1.50
CA CYS A 337 -13.87 2.97 -2.46
C CYS A 337 -14.49 3.07 -3.87
N TYR A 338 -13.71 2.84 -4.92
CA TYR A 338 -14.23 2.69 -6.29
C TYR A 338 -14.47 1.23 -6.65
N SER A 339 -13.63 0.36 -6.09
CA SER A 339 -13.73 -1.09 -6.18
C SER A 339 -12.88 -1.73 -5.10
N LYS A 340 -13.25 -2.93 -4.65
CA LYS A 340 -12.43 -3.77 -3.76
C LYS A 340 -12.60 -5.25 -4.10
N TYR A 341 -11.63 -6.07 -3.72
CA TYR A 341 -11.79 -7.53 -3.68
C TYR A 341 -11.93 -7.96 -2.22
N GLU A 342 -13.07 -8.54 -1.89
CA GLU A 342 -13.40 -8.97 -0.53
C GLU A 342 -14.42 -10.13 -0.58
N GLY A 343 -14.30 -11.09 0.33
CA GLY A 343 -15.24 -12.21 0.41
C GLY A 343 -15.32 -13.05 -0.87
N GLY A 344 -14.23 -13.14 -1.62
CA GLY A 344 -14.16 -13.91 -2.87
C GLY A 344 -14.82 -13.25 -4.08
N LYS A 345 -15.23 -11.98 -3.98
CA LYS A 345 -15.88 -11.24 -5.07
C LYS A 345 -15.20 -9.88 -5.32
N ILE A 346 -15.26 -9.43 -6.56
CA ILE A 346 -14.91 -8.06 -6.96
C ILE A 346 -16.15 -7.19 -6.77
N ILE A 347 -16.08 -6.29 -5.81
CA ILE A 347 -17.13 -5.31 -5.56
C ILE A 347 -16.78 -4.04 -6.35
N ILE A 348 -17.65 -3.64 -7.28
CA ILE A 348 -17.62 -2.33 -7.93
C ILE A 348 -18.60 -1.42 -7.20
N ASP A 349 -18.16 -0.21 -6.87
CA ASP A 349 -18.99 0.71 -6.10
C ASP A 349 -20.23 1.15 -6.89
N ALA A 350 -21.41 0.96 -6.29
CA ALA A 350 -22.66 1.38 -6.90
C ALA A 350 -22.72 2.91 -7.07
N ALA A 351 -22.19 3.68 -6.12
CA ALA A 351 -22.21 5.14 -6.21
C ALA A 351 -21.32 5.68 -7.37
N LEU A 352 -20.26 4.95 -7.74
CA LEU A 352 -19.45 5.26 -8.93
C LEU A 352 -20.28 5.10 -10.22
N ILE A 353 -21.08 4.04 -10.33
CA ILE A 353 -21.93 3.80 -11.50
C ILE A 353 -23.04 4.86 -11.56
N GLU A 354 -23.69 5.15 -10.44
CA GLU A 354 -24.71 6.20 -10.35
C GLU A 354 -24.15 7.59 -10.68
N GLN A 355 -22.90 7.88 -10.31
CA GLN A 355 -22.20 9.10 -10.72
C GLN A 355 -22.12 9.21 -12.25
N TYR A 356 -21.73 8.14 -12.94
CA TYR A 356 -21.69 8.12 -14.39
C TYR A 356 -23.08 8.31 -15.01
N MET A 357 -24.07 7.59 -14.48
CA MET A 357 -25.46 7.71 -14.93
C MET A 357 -25.97 9.15 -14.84
N LYS A 358 -25.71 9.85 -13.72
CA LYS A 358 -26.09 11.25 -13.51
C LYS A 358 -25.50 12.18 -14.56
N VAL A 359 -24.21 12.05 -14.85
CA VAL A 359 -23.53 12.91 -15.84
C VAL A 359 -24.01 12.62 -17.26
N LYS A 360 -24.28 11.35 -17.58
CA LYS A 360 -24.76 10.94 -18.92
C LYS A 360 -26.28 11.03 -19.10
N GLY A 361 -27.03 11.33 -18.04
CA GLY A 361 -28.49 11.34 -18.05
C GLY A 361 -29.12 9.95 -18.22
N TYR A 362 -28.42 8.88 -17.86
CA TYR A 362 -28.96 7.52 -17.87
C TYR A 362 -29.83 7.28 -16.65
N LYS A 363 -30.96 6.60 -16.85
CA LYS A 363 -31.78 6.02 -15.78
C LYS A 363 -31.42 4.56 -15.58
N ALA A 364 -31.78 4.01 -14.43
CA ALA A 364 -31.51 2.59 -14.14
C ALA A 364 -32.15 1.68 -15.20
N GLU A 365 -33.36 2.02 -15.69
CA GLU A 365 -34.06 1.25 -16.72
C GLU A 365 -33.31 1.22 -18.06
N ASP A 366 -32.55 2.27 -18.37
CA ASP A 366 -31.79 2.36 -19.63
C ASP A 366 -30.68 1.31 -19.67
N LEU A 367 -30.07 0.99 -18.52
CA LEU A 367 -29.00 0.01 -18.43
C LEU A 367 -29.48 -1.39 -18.84
N PHE A 368 -30.73 -1.73 -18.52
CA PHE A 368 -31.28 -3.06 -18.78
C PHE A 368 -31.88 -3.20 -20.19
N LYS A 369 -32.10 -2.09 -20.88
CA LYS A 369 -32.70 -2.07 -22.23
C LYS A 369 -31.69 -1.72 -23.32
N ASN A 370 -30.58 -1.08 -22.97
CA ASN A 370 -29.61 -0.56 -23.91
C ASN A 370 -28.22 -1.16 -23.66
N LYS A 371 -27.82 -2.11 -24.51
CA LYS A 371 -26.47 -2.69 -24.46
C LYS A 371 -25.37 -1.62 -24.57
N ALA A 372 -25.58 -0.56 -25.35
CA ALA A 372 -24.58 0.51 -25.46
C ALA A 372 -24.38 1.24 -24.12
N ALA A 373 -25.42 1.41 -23.32
CA ALA A 373 -25.30 2.02 -21.99
C ALA A 373 -24.47 1.14 -21.03
N VAL A 374 -24.66 -0.18 -21.08
CA VAL A 374 -23.84 -1.14 -20.30
C VAL A 374 -22.40 -1.14 -20.78
N ASP A 375 -22.16 -1.12 -22.09
CA ASP A 375 -20.81 -1.08 -22.65
C ASP A 375 -20.08 0.23 -22.30
N ASP A 376 -20.80 1.36 -22.25
CA ASP A 376 -20.28 2.65 -21.79
C ASP A 376 -19.93 2.65 -20.30
N ILE A 377 -20.79 2.08 -19.45
CA ILE A 377 -20.49 1.90 -18.02
C ILE A 377 -19.27 1.01 -17.87
N ALA A 378 -19.25 -0.16 -18.53
CA ALA A 378 -18.14 -1.10 -18.46
C ALA A 378 -16.82 -0.41 -18.85
N ARG A 379 -16.83 0.45 -19.88
CA ARG A 379 -15.70 1.29 -20.26
C ARG A 379 -15.25 2.22 -19.14
N PHE A 380 -16.19 2.95 -18.54
CA PHE A 380 -15.89 3.87 -17.45
C PHE A 380 -15.34 3.16 -16.20
N ILE A 381 -15.94 2.03 -15.79
CA ILE A 381 -15.54 1.31 -14.57
C ILE A 381 -14.39 0.30 -14.79
N SER A 382 -13.95 0.09 -16.04
CA SER A 382 -12.91 -0.91 -16.36
C SER A 382 -11.57 -0.68 -15.63
N PRO A 383 -11.06 0.55 -15.41
CA PRO A 383 -9.87 0.75 -14.57
C PRO A 383 -10.04 0.26 -13.13
N ALA A 384 -11.20 0.50 -12.51
CA ALA A 384 -11.52 0.00 -11.17
C ALA A 384 -11.55 -1.53 -11.15
N PHE A 385 -12.19 -2.14 -12.16
CA PHE A 385 -12.19 -3.59 -12.32
C PHE A 385 -10.77 -4.17 -12.46
N VAL A 386 -9.90 -3.57 -13.28
CA VAL A 386 -8.50 -4.00 -13.44
C VAL A 386 -7.74 -3.97 -12.11
N THR A 387 -7.93 -2.91 -11.32
CA THR A 387 -7.32 -2.80 -9.98
C THR A 387 -7.83 -3.88 -9.04
N ALA A 388 -9.15 -4.09 -8.95
CA ALA A 388 -9.73 -5.12 -8.07
C ALA A 388 -9.38 -6.55 -8.51
N ALA A 389 -9.35 -6.84 -9.81
CA ALA A 389 -8.90 -8.12 -10.35
C ALA A 389 -7.43 -8.37 -10.02
N SER A 390 -6.57 -7.33 -10.05
CA SER A 390 -5.17 -7.47 -9.63
C SER A 390 -5.02 -7.80 -8.14
N TYR A 391 -5.88 -7.27 -7.27
CA TYR A 391 -5.92 -7.69 -5.87
C TYR A 391 -6.34 -9.15 -5.75
N GLN A 392 -7.40 -9.58 -6.47
CA GLN A 392 -7.82 -10.99 -6.49
C GLN A 392 -6.69 -11.92 -6.96
N MET A 393 -5.99 -11.58 -8.04
CA MET A 393 -4.87 -12.37 -8.56
C MET A 393 -3.77 -12.57 -7.52
N THR A 394 -3.50 -11.51 -6.75
CA THR A 394 -2.51 -11.56 -5.67
C THR A 394 -3.00 -12.45 -4.53
N ASP A 395 -4.25 -12.27 -4.10
CA ASP A 395 -4.80 -13.00 -2.96
C ASP A 395 -4.97 -14.50 -3.27
N GLU A 396 -5.42 -14.85 -4.48
CA GLU A 396 -5.48 -16.25 -4.92
C GLU A 396 -4.08 -16.88 -5.01
N TYR A 397 -3.04 -16.12 -5.42
CA TYR A 397 -1.67 -16.64 -5.47
C TYR A 397 -1.17 -17.09 -4.09
N PHE A 398 -1.37 -16.24 -3.07
CA PHE A 398 -0.93 -16.53 -1.70
C PHE A 398 -1.85 -17.53 -0.99
N SER A 399 -3.18 -17.44 -1.20
CA SER A 399 -4.14 -18.39 -0.64
C SER A 399 -3.90 -19.81 -1.16
N ALA A 400 -3.62 -19.98 -2.46
CA ALA A 400 -3.30 -21.29 -3.04
C ALA A 400 -2.00 -21.91 -2.50
N ARG A 401 -1.14 -21.11 -1.85
CA ARG A 401 0.12 -21.54 -1.23
C ARG A 401 0.06 -21.56 0.31
N ASP A 402 -1.12 -21.28 0.87
CA ASP A 402 -1.31 -21.15 2.32
C ASP A 402 -0.31 -20.16 2.96
N MET A 403 -0.05 -19.06 2.26
CA MET A 403 0.92 -18.04 2.67
C MET A 403 0.19 -16.78 3.16
N TYR A 404 0.71 -16.21 4.25
CA TYR A 404 0.23 -14.92 4.75
C TYR A 404 0.62 -13.77 3.81
N ASN A 405 -0.36 -12.95 3.43
CA ASN A 405 -0.20 -11.80 2.53
C ASN A 405 -0.67 -10.51 3.21
N PRO A 406 0.17 -9.85 4.01
CA PRO A 406 -0.22 -8.61 4.68
C PRO A 406 -0.55 -7.50 3.65
N PRO A 407 -1.45 -6.55 3.99
CA PRO A 407 -1.58 -5.30 3.25
C PRO A 407 -0.27 -4.51 3.30
N VAL A 408 0.34 -4.28 2.13
CA VAL A 408 1.64 -3.61 1.97
C VAL A 408 1.62 -2.68 0.75
N GLN A 409 2.52 -1.69 0.75
CA GLN A 409 2.64 -0.70 -0.32
C GLN A 409 2.73 -1.34 -1.72
N GLU A 410 3.54 -2.37 -1.87
CA GLU A 410 3.83 -3.03 -3.15
C GLU A 410 2.62 -3.77 -3.70
N ARG A 411 1.74 -4.30 -2.82
CA ARG A 411 0.47 -4.93 -3.23
C ARG A 411 -0.43 -3.90 -3.91
N ALA A 412 -0.57 -2.73 -3.30
CA ALA A 412 -1.38 -1.66 -3.85
C ALA A 412 -0.73 -1.06 -5.11
N ALA A 413 0.57 -0.80 -5.08
CA ALA A 413 1.29 -0.28 -6.23
C ALA A 413 1.24 -1.26 -7.43
N LEU A 414 1.21 -2.58 -7.20
CA LEU A 414 1.07 -3.58 -8.26
C LEU A 414 -0.28 -3.44 -8.95
N ALA A 415 -1.36 -3.35 -8.18
CA ALA A 415 -2.70 -3.16 -8.70
C ALA A 415 -2.83 -1.83 -9.49
N TYR A 416 -2.26 -0.75 -8.97
CA TYR A 416 -2.22 0.54 -9.69
C TYR A 416 -1.30 0.51 -10.92
N SER A 417 -0.26 -0.32 -10.94
CA SER A 417 0.60 -0.50 -12.12
C SER A 417 -0.14 -1.27 -13.21
N MET A 418 -0.98 -2.26 -12.85
CA MET A 418 -1.89 -2.92 -13.80
C MET A 418 -2.90 -1.92 -14.38
N GLN A 419 -3.48 -1.05 -13.54
CA GLN A 419 -4.37 0.02 -14.00
C GLN A 419 -3.63 1.02 -14.91
N GLY A 420 -2.44 1.47 -14.53
CA GLY A 420 -1.62 2.40 -15.30
C GLY A 420 -1.26 1.84 -16.68
N LEU A 421 -0.85 0.57 -16.74
CA LEU A 421 -0.59 -0.14 -17.98
C LEU A 421 -1.85 -0.19 -18.86
N TYR A 422 -2.97 -0.67 -18.30
CA TYR A 422 -4.26 -0.76 -19.00
C TYR A 422 -4.70 0.58 -19.59
N THR A 423 -4.73 1.61 -18.74
CA THR A 423 -5.22 2.94 -19.12
C THR A 423 -4.31 3.58 -20.16
N THR A 424 -2.99 3.47 -20.02
CA THR A 424 -2.04 3.98 -21.03
C THR A 424 -2.27 3.33 -22.40
N GLU A 425 -2.53 2.03 -22.47
CA GLU A 425 -2.89 1.35 -23.74
C GLU A 425 -4.20 1.91 -24.32
N LYS A 426 -5.23 2.05 -23.49
CA LYS A 426 -6.57 2.45 -23.94
C LYS A 426 -6.62 3.92 -24.35
N PHE A 427 -6.00 4.82 -23.60
CA PHE A 427 -5.92 6.24 -23.96
C PHE A 427 -5.18 6.47 -25.29
N SER A 428 -4.22 5.61 -25.63
CA SER A 428 -3.47 5.71 -26.89
C SER A 428 -4.18 5.04 -28.08
N LYS A 429 -4.96 3.97 -27.86
CA LYS A 429 -5.55 3.15 -28.94
C LYS A 429 -7.07 3.30 -29.11
N ASP A 430 -7.79 3.80 -28.11
CA ASP A 430 -9.25 3.82 -28.08
C ASP A 430 -9.78 5.24 -27.83
N ALA A 431 -10.14 5.92 -28.92
CA ALA A 431 -10.68 7.28 -28.87
C ALA A 431 -11.99 7.38 -28.08
N LYS A 432 -12.81 6.31 -28.05
CA LYS A 432 -14.05 6.30 -27.25
C LYS A 432 -13.73 6.21 -25.77
N PHE A 433 -12.77 5.39 -25.39
CA PHE A 433 -12.25 5.34 -24.02
C PHE A 433 -11.73 6.69 -23.57
N LYS A 434 -10.86 7.31 -24.37
CA LYS A 434 -10.34 8.64 -24.09
C LYS A 434 -11.48 9.66 -23.92
N GLY A 435 -12.43 9.70 -24.84
CA GLY A 435 -13.57 10.62 -24.79
C GLY A 435 -14.43 10.47 -23.53
N VAL A 436 -14.67 9.24 -23.06
CA VAL A 436 -15.41 8.97 -21.82
C VAL A 436 -14.71 9.60 -20.61
N PHE A 437 -13.38 9.45 -20.50
CA PHE A 437 -12.65 10.02 -19.36
C PHE A 437 -12.43 11.52 -19.46
N GLU A 438 -12.33 12.09 -20.66
CA GLU A 438 -12.28 13.54 -20.88
C GLU A 438 -13.62 14.19 -20.48
N GLU A 439 -14.74 13.60 -20.88
CA GLU A 439 -16.09 14.06 -20.49
C GLU A 439 -16.31 13.93 -18.98
N MET A 440 -15.88 12.81 -18.39
CA MET A 440 -16.02 12.55 -16.97
C MET A 440 -14.92 13.18 -16.11
N SER A 441 -13.98 13.95 -16.68
CA SER A 441 -12.79 14.47 -16.00
C SER A 441 -13.08 15.31 -14.75
N ALA A 442 -14.30 15.85 -14.66
CA ALA A 442 -14.79 16.55 -13.49
C ALA A 442 -15.14 15.64 -12.29
N SER A 443 -15.24 14.33 -12.51
CA SER A 443 -15.40 13.34 -11.45
C SER A 443 -14.05 12.99 -10.83
N ASN A 444 -14.08 12.82 -9.50
CA ASN A 444 -12.94 12.39 -8.69
C ASN A 444 -12.29 11.11 -9.22
N TYR A 445 -13.12 10.14 -9.61
CA TYR A 445 -12.65 8.88 -10.15
C TYR A 445 -11.92 9.06 -11.49
N ALA A 446 -12.55 9.74 -12.47
CA ALA A 446 -11.92 9.92 -13.78
C ALA A 446 -10.63 10.73 -13.70
N SER A 447 -10.62 11.80 -12.89
CA SER A 447 -9.41 12.60 -12.62
C SER A 447 -8.29 11.74 -12.04
N ARG A 448 -8.61 10.84 -11.08
CA ARG A 448 -7.64 9.90 -10.53
C ARG A 448 -7.13 8.92 -11.60
N VAL A 449 -8.01 8.40 -12.45
CA VAL A 449 -7.62 7.50 -13.55
C VAL A 449 -6.69 8.21 -14.54
N ILE A 450 -6.99 9.44 -14.93
CA ILE A 450 -6.13 10.26 -15.79
C ILE A 450 -4.79 10.52 -15.11
N THR A 451 -4.79 10.87 -13.82
CA THR A 451 -3.56 11.09 -13.05
C THR A 451 -2.68 9.84 -13.00
N VAL A 452 -3.29 8.68 -12.74
CA VAL A 452 -2.60 7.38 -12.74
C VAL A 452 -2.00 7.11 -14.12
N GLN A 453 -2.77 7.30 -15.19
CA GLN A 453 -2.30 7.11 -16.56
C GLN A 453 -1.13 8.05 -16.90
N THR A 454 -1.29 9.35 -16.68
CA THR A 454 -0.29 10.37 -17.04
C THR A 454 1.01 10.16 -16.25
N ARG A 455 0.92 9.80 -14.97
CA ARG A 455 2.11 9.46 -14.18
C ARG A 455 2.78 8.18 -14.66
N TYR A 456 2.00 7.14 -14.95
CA TYR A 456 2.55 5.88 -15.45
C TYR A 456 3.32 6.08 -16.76
N GLU A 457 2.76 6.90 -17.66
CA GLU A 457 3.38 7.27 -18.93
C GLU A 457 4.63 8.14 -18.76
N ALA A 458 4.61 9.16 -17.90
CA ALA A 458 5.72 10.09 -17.73
C ALA A 458 6.89 9.51 -16.91
N GLU A 459 6.59 8.74 -15.87
CA GLU A 459 7.58 8.27 -14.90
C GLU A 459 8.16 6.91 -15.29
N GLY A 460 7.43 6.14 -16.10
CA GLY A 460 7.65 4.72 -16.32
C GLY A 460 7.40 3.90 -15.04
N GLN A 461 7.41 2.57 -15.17
CA GLN A 461 6.95 1.67 -14.11
C GLN A 461 7.68 1.85 -12.76
N ARG A 462 9.02 1.98 -12.75
CA ARG A 462 9.79 1.98 -11.49
C ARG A 462 9.47 3.21 -10.62
N ARG A 463 9.53 4.40 -11.21
CA ARG A 463 9.24 5.65 -10.50
C ARG A 463 7.76 5.74 -10.15
N PHE A 464 6.89 5.25 -11.03
CA PHE A 464 5.46 5.19 -10.75
C PHE A 464 5.12 4.38 -9.50
N THR A 465 5.73 3.20 -9.30
CA THR A 465 5.51 2.39 -8.09
C THR A 465 5.86 3.16 -6.82
N GLU A 466 7.02 3.84 -6.82
CA GLU A 466 7.48 4.65 -5.69
C GLU A 466 6.53 5.85 -5.45
N SER A 467 6.16 6.58 -6.51
CA SER A 467 5.25 7.72 -6.44
C SER A 467 3.85 7.34 -5.95
N ILE A 468 3.27 6.25 -6.45
CA ILE A 468 1.93 5.80 -6.03
C ILE A 468 1.93 5.33 -4.58
N ALA A 469 2.95 4.57 -4.16
CA ALA A 469 3.10 4.17 -2.77
C ALA A 469 3.17 5.40 -1.86
N GLN A 470 3.98 6.40 -2.22
CA GLN A 470 4.11 7.65 -1.47
C GLN A 470 2.83 8.49 -1.44
N LEU A 471 2.11 8.55 -2.57
CA LEU A 471 0.92 9.38 -2.69
C LEU A 471 -0.28 8.76 -1.95
N TYR A 472 -0.53 7.46 -2.13
CA TYR A 472 -1.79 6.83 -1.72
C TYR A 472 -1.65 5.81 -0.59
N PHE A 473 -0.44 5.33 -0.28
CA PHE A 473 -0.24 4.18 0.61
C PHE A 473 0.92 4.38 1.60
N SER A 474 1.29 5.64 1.89
CA SER A 474 2.42 5.98 2.77
C SER A 474 2.27 5.53 4.22
N ASP A 475 1.04 5.21 4.62
CA ASP A 475 0.62 4.68 5.91
C ASP A 475 0.70 3.15 6.00
N MET A 476 0.93 2.46 4.87
CA MET A 476 1.20 1.02 4.84
C MET A 476 2.71 0.77 4.93
N PRO A 477 3.16 -0.33 5.57
CA PRO A 477 4.55 -0.75 5.50
C PRO A 477 4.91 -1.23 4.08
N SER A 478 6.19 -1.15 3.72
CA SER A 478 6.71 -1.90 2.58
C SER A 478 6.64 -3.40 2.86
N ALA A 479 6.63 -4.23 1.81
CA ALA A 479 6.63 -5.68 1.91
C ALA A 479 7.84 -6.18 2.71
N GLN A 480 8.99 -5.54 2.53
CA GLN A 480 10.21 -5.85 3.26
C GLN A 480 10.13 -5.44 4.74
N ALA A 481 9.58 -4.25 5.04
CA ALA A 481 9.39 -3.81 6.43
C ALA A 481 8.40 -4.73 7.15
N ALA A 482 7.25 -5.03 6.53
CA ALA A 482 6.26 -5.95 7.07
C ALA A 482 6.87 -7.34 7.33
N ARG A 483 7.60 -7.89 6.35
CA ARG A 483 8.32 -9.17 6.48
C ARG A 483 9.26 -9.16 7.68
N SER A 484 10.10 -8.13 7.83
CA SER A 484 11.05 -8.04 8.93
C SER A 484 10.37 -7.99 10.30
N GLN A 485 9.27 -7.23 10.40
CA GLN A 485 8.49 -7.10 11.64
C GLN A 485 7.80 -8.41 12.02
N ILE A 486 7.13 -9.06 11.06
CA ILE A 486 6.45 -10.34 11.26
C ILE A 486 7.46 -11.41 11.65
N LEU A 487 8.58 -11.50 10.92
CA LEU A 487 9.61 -12.50 11.16
C LEU A 487 10.18 -12.39 12.59
N GLN A 488 10.47 -11.17 13.04
CA GLN A 488 10.93 -10.93 14.40
C GLN A 488 9.86 -11.32 15.43
N ALA A 489 8.64 -10.78 15.33
CA ALA A 489 7.58 -11.02 16.31
C ALA A 489 7.26 -12.51 16.46
N VAL A 490 7.18 -13.24 15.35
CA VAL A 490 6.97 -14.68 15.32
C VAL A 490 8.15 -15.43 15.96
N ASN A 491 9.38 -15.05 15.63
CA ASN A 491 10.58 -15.70 16.16
C ASN A 491 10.72 -15.49 17.68
N ASP A 492 10.45 -14.28 18.16
CA ASP A 492 10.51 -13.94 19.58
C ASP A 492 9.42 -14.72 20.36
N GLU A 493 8.21 -14.84 19.83
CA GLU A 493 7.14 -15.62 20.47
C GLU A 493 7.43 -17.13 20.48
N ILE A 494 7.95 -17.68 19.39
CA ILE A 494 8.40 -19.08 19.34
C ILE A 494 9.49 -19.32 20.39
N SER A 495 10.51 -18.45 20.43
CA SER A 495 11.61 -18.54 21.39
C SER A 495 11.11 -18.45 22.83
N ARG A 496 10.17 -17.53 23.11
CA ARG A 496 9.53 -17.39 24.43
C ARG A 496 8.83 -18.69 24.84
N ARG A 497 8.03 -19.29 23.95
CA ARG A 497 7.34 -20.56 24.23
C ARG A 497 8.32 -21.71 24.45
N GLN A 498 9.36 -21.81 23.64
CA GLN A 498 10.39 -22.85 23.78
C GLN A 498 11.17 -22.74 25.10
N ALA A 499 11.30 -21.53 25.65
CA ALA A 499 11.92 -21.30 26.96
C ALA A 499 11.02 -21.66 28.15
N LEU A 500 9.72 -21.89 27.94
CA LEU A 500 8.80 -22.37 28.98
C LEU A 500 9.00 -23.87 29.25
N ASP A 501 8.61 -24.30 30.44
CA ASP A 501 8.48 -25.71 30.75
C ASP A 501 7.28 -26.34 30.02
N GLN A 502 7.13 -27.67 30.11
CA GLN A 502 6.06 -28.39 29.41
C GLN A 502 4.66 -27.90 29.80
N SER A 503 4.44 -27.54 31.07
CA SER A 503 3.15 -27.03 31.52
C SER A 503 2.87 -25.65 30.94
N GLY A 504 3.85 -24.75 30.91
CA GLY A 504 3.74 -23.42 30.31
C GLY A 504 3.55 -23.49 28.80
N GLN A 505 4.23 -24.41 28.11
CA GLN A 505 4.02 -24.66 26.68
C GLN A 505 2.59 -25.12 26.39
N ALA A 506 2.07 -26.09 27.16
CA ALA A 506 0.71 -26.57 27.01
C ALA A 506 -0.33 -25.48 27.28
N GLU A 507 -0.10 -24.63 28.29
CA GLU A 507 -0.98 -23.52 28.61
C GLU A 507 -0.98 -22.44 27.52
N ALA A 508 0.20 -22.05 27.02
CA ALA A 508 0.32 -21.11 25.90
C ALA A 508 -0.42 -21.63 24.65
N GLU A 509 -0.27 -22.92 24.34
CA GLU A 509 -0.98 -23.53 23.21
C GLU A 509 -2.50 -23.60 23.45
N ARG A 510 -2.94 -23.81 24.68
CA ARG A 510 -4.37 -23.80 25.05
C ARG A 510 -4.99 -22.41 24.94
N LEU A 511 -4.27 -21.37 25.34
CA LEU A 511 -4.72 -19.96 25.30
C LEU A 511 -4.66 -19.35 23.90
N ALA A 512 -3.89 -19.93 22.98
CA ALA A 512 -3.90 -19.52 21.59
C ALA A 512 -5.25 -19.83 20.93
N THR A 513 -6.14 -18.82 20.83
CA THR A 513 -7.51 -18.98 20.30
C THR A 513 -7.68 -18.50 18.87
N LEU A 514 -6.74 -17.74 18.30
CA LEU A 514 -6.88 -17.22 16.95
C LEU A 514 -6.73 -18.34 15.92
N SER A 515 -7.70 -18.42 15.02
CA SER A 515 -7.61 -19.29 13.86
C SER A 515 -6.57 -18.75 12.86
N LYS A 516 -6.02 -19.65 12.03
CA LYS A 516 -5.13 -19.26 10.93
C LYS A 516 -5.78 -18.25 9.99
N GLN A 517 -7.08 -18.39 9.73
CA GLN A 517 -7.79 -17.52 8.80
C GLN A 517 -7.98 -16.11 9.37
N GLU A 518 -8.28 -15.98 10.66
CA GLU A 518 -8.31 -14.68 11.34
C GLU A 518 -6.93 -14.04 11.31
N ALA A 519 -5.88 -14.78 11.68
CA ALA A 519 -4.51 -14.28 11.61
C ALA A 519 -4.13 -13.80 10.20
N TYR A 520 -4.51 -14.53 9.16
CA TYR A 520 -4.17 -14.19 7.77
C TYR A 520 -4.95 -12.98 7.23
N SER A 521 -6.03 -12.57 7.90
CA SER A 521 -6.79 -11.36 7.54
C SER A 521 -6.23 -10.07 8.18
N MET A 522 -5.33 -10.19 9.15
CA MET A 522 -4.78 -9.05 9.89
C MET A 522 -3.78 -8.24 9.07
N SER A 523 -3.66 -6.95 9.37
CA SER A 523 -2.50 -6.15 8.99
C SER A 523 -1.22 -6.64 9.67
N ALA A 524 -0.05 -6.23 9.19
CA ALA A 524 1.21 -6.62 9.82
C ALA A 524 1.30 -6.17 11.29
N GLU A 525 0.73 -5.01 11.64
CA GLU A 525 0.72 -4.51 13.03
C GLU A 525 -0.20 -5.35 13.92
N GLU A 526 -1.43 -5.61 13.48
CA GLU A 526 -2.38 -6.46 14.20
C GLU A 526 -1.83 -7.89 14.36
N PHE A 527 -1.28 -8.46 13.29
CA PHE A 527 -0.66 -9.78 13.31
C PHE A 527 0.44 -9.86 14.38
N CYS A 528 1.36 -8.89 14.37
CA CYS A 528 2.47 -8.86 15.33
C CYS A 528 1.99 -8.65 16.77
N GLY A 529 0.93 -7.86 16.99
CA GLY A 529 0.31 -7.67 18.30
C GLY A 529 -0.40 -8.91 18.84
N SER A 530 -0.75 -9.85 17.96
CA SER A 530 -1.56 -11.03 18.28
C SER A 530 -0.80 -12.36 18.21
N VAL A 531 0.53 -12.37 18.02
CA VAL A 531 1.32 -13.61 17.89
C VAL A 531 1.17 -14.55 19.10
N ALA A 532 0.96 -14.00 20.30
CA ALA A 532 0.75 -14.78 21.52
C ALA A 532 -0.55 -15.60 21.50
N ASP A 533 -1.55 -15.15 20.73
CA ASP A 533 -2.86 -15.78 20.63
C ASP A 533 -2.93 -16.79 19.45
N MET A 534 -1.83 -16.99 18.71
CA MET A 534 -1.75 -17.90 17.57
C MET A 534 -1.20 -19.27 17.95
N LYS A 535 -1.67 -20.32 17.28
CA LYS A 535 -1.16 -21.69 17.45
C LYS A 535 0.30 -21.80 17.00
N MET A 536 1.08 -22.66 17.67
CA MET A 536 2.49 -22.89 17.31
C MET A 536 2.66 -23.30 15.84
N GLU A 537 1.76 -24.12 15.31
CA GLU A 537 1.76 -24.54 13.91
C GLU A 537 1.70 -23.34 12.94
N THR A 538 0.79 -22.40 13.18
CA THR A 538 0.66 -21.17 12.36
C THR A 538 1.92 -20.31 12.45
N LEU A 539 2.47 -20.13 13.65
CA LEU A 539 3.70 -19.36 13.86
C LEU A 539 4.88 -19.98 13.08
N MET A 540 5.06 -21.30 13.16
CA MET A 540 6.12 -22.01 12.44
C MET A 540 5.96 -21.91 10.92
N LYS A 541 4.72 -22.01 10.41
CA LYS A 541 4.43 -21.83 8.98
C LYS A 541 4.79 -20.42 8.50
N VAL A 542 4.34 -19.39 9.23
CA VAL A 542 4.63 -17.99 8.87
C VAL A 542 6.12 -17.70 8.95
N ARG A 543 6.83 -18.22 9.96
CA ARG A 543 8.29 -18.10 10.06
C ARG A 543 8.99 -18.66 8.81
N SER A 544 8.61 -19.88 8.41
CA SER A 544 9.15 -20.53 7.22
C SER A 544 8.85 -19.74 5.94
N ASP A 545 7.61 -19.30 5.75
CA ASP A 545 7.19 -18.50 4.59
C ASP A 545 7.97 -17.19 4.47
N MET A 546 8.15 -16.50 5.60
CA MET A 546 8.90 -15.24 5.67
C MET A 546 10.42 -15.44 5.52
N MET A 547 10.95 -16.64 5.70
CA MET A 547 12.35 -16.96 5.39
C MET A 547 12.56 -17.39 3.94
N SER A 548 11.55 -18.01 3.32
CA SER A 548 11.63 -18.55 1.95
C SER A 548 11.91 -17.50 0.88
N SER A 549 12.47 -17.92 -0.27
CA SER A 549 12.60 -17.08 -1.48
C SER A 549 11.29 -16.85 -2.24
N SER A 550 10.20 -17.49 -1.80
CA SER A 550 8.85 -17.35 -2.38
C SER A 550 7.99 -16.37 -1.59
N ASN A 551 8.61 -15.57 -0.71
CA ASN A 551 7.94 -14.62 0.18
C ASN A 551 7.22 -13.48 -0.60
N PRO A 552 6.34 -12.71 0.08
CA PRO A 552 5.59 -11.63 -0.57
C PRO A 552 6.45 -10.56 -1.25
N ASP A 553 7.59 -10.15 -0.67
CA ASP A 553 8.48 -9.13 -1.26
C ASP A 553 9.03 -9.59 -2.62
N ASP A 554 9.48 -10.84 -2.73
CA ASP A 554 9.98 -11.39 -3.99
C ASP A 554 8.87 -11.54 -5.05
N TYR A 555 7.66 -11.93 -4.64
CA TYR A 555 6.49 -11.97 -5.53
C TYR A 555 6.20 -10.58 -6.14
N PHE A 556 6.11 -9.54 -5.31
CA PHE A 556 5.81 -8.20 -5.80
C PHE A 556 6.93 -7.66 -6.70
N ARG A 557 8.20 -7.84 -6.31
CA ARG A 557 9.36 -7.43 -7.13
C ARG A 557 9.35 -8.10 -8.51
N SER A 558 9.05 -9.40 -8.57
CA SER A 558 9.01 -10.16 -9.82
C SER A 558 7.88 -9.68 -10.75
N ASN A 559 6.68 -9.48 -10.21
CA ASN A 559 5.54 -9.00 -10.99
C ASN A 559 5.75 -7.56 -11.49
N MET A 560 6.31 -6.68 -10.66
CA MET A 560 6.66 -5.31 -11.06
C MET A 560 7.68 -5.26 -12.20
N ARG A 561 8.72 -6.11 -12.17
CA ARG A 561 9.68 -6.24 -13.28
C ARG A 561 9.00 -6.70 -14.57
N THR A 562 8.00 -7.56 -14.44
CA THR A 562 7.22 -8.07 -15.58
C THR A 562 6.36 -6.95 -16.20
N LEU A 563 5.66 -6.16 -15.38
CA LEU A 563 4.90 -4.99 -15.88
C LEU A 563 5.79 -3.94 -16.54
N ARG A 564 7.00 -3.76 -16.04
CA ARG A 564 7.99 -2.89 -16.69
C ARG A 564 8.36 -3.38 -18.09
N ARG A 565 8.58 -4.68 -18.26
CA ARG A 565 8.85 -5.28 -19.57
C ARG A 565 7.68 -5.07 -20.53
N ASP A 566 6.46 -5.27 -20.03
CA ASP A 566 5.24 -5.06 -20.79
C ASP A 566 5.11 -3.61 -21.27
N TYR A 567 5.32 -2.63 -20.39
CA TYR A 567 5.31 -1.22 -20.77
C TYR A 567 6.41 -0.87 -21.79
N ASN A 568 7.64 -1.35 -21.57
CA ASN A 568 8.74 -1.12 -22.52
C ASN A 568 8.40 -1.69 -23.91
N SER A 569 7.78 -2.86 -23.98
CA SER A 569 7.39 -3.46 -25.26
C SER A 569 6.25 -2.72 -25.98
N MET A 570 5.47 -1.88 -25.28
CA MET A 570 4.50 -1.00 -25.91
C MET A 570 5.14 0.25 -26.53
N THR A 571 6.22 0.74 -25.91
CA THR A 571 6.89 2.00 -26.28
C THR A 571 8.08 1.79 -27.22
N SER A 572 8.54 0.55 -27.39
CA SER A 572 9.63 0.16 -28.30
C SER A 572 9.09 -0.26 -29.67
N ALA A 573 9.86 -0.05 -30.74
CA ALA A 573 9.60 -0.69 -32.02
C ALA A 573 9.57 -2.24 -31.87
N PRO A 574 8.66 -2.96 -32.52
CA PRO A 574 8.45 -4.39 -32.26
C PRO A 574 9.70 -5.21 -32.57
N THR A 575 10.25 -5.89 -31.57
CA THR A 575 11.27 -6.93 -31.73
C THR A 575 10.68 -8.31 -31.42
N ALA A 576 11.26 -9.36 -32.02
CA ALA A 576 10.70 -10.72 -32.08
C ALA A 576 10.60 -11.48 -30.74
N GLU A 577 10.93 -10.86 -29.61
CA GLU A 577 10.97 -11.50 -28.28
C GLU A 577 9.97 -10.88 -27.30
N ASN A 578 8.67 -10.90 -27.63
CA ASN A 578 7.61 -10.50 -26.71
C ASN A 578 6.69 -11.67 -26.37
N LYS A 579 7.21 -12.69 -25.68
CA LYS A 579 6.36 -13.65 -24.97
C LYS A 579 6.00 -13.08 -23.60
N VAL A 580 4.72 -12.79 -23.40
CA VAL A 580 4.14 -12.33 -22.13
C VAL A 580 4.28 -13.46 -21.10
N PRO A 581 5.03 -13.28 -19.99
CA PRO A 581 5.05 -14.25 -18.91
C PRO A 581 3.75 -14.16 -18.12
N VAL A 582 3.08 -15.30 -17.94
CA VAL A 582 1.90 -15.46 -17.07
C VAL A 582 2.38 -15.50 -15.61
N PRO A 583 1.76 -14.76 -14.67
CA PRO A 583 2.04 -14.93 -13.24
C PRO A 583 1.66 -16.36 -12.81
N GLY A 584 2.63 -17.15 -12.33
CA GLY A 584 2.38 -18.52 -11.85
C GLY A 584 2.97 -19.65 -12.70
N ALA A 585 3.82 -19.35 -13.69
CA ALA A 585 4.72 -20.31 -14.32
C ALA A 585 6.08 -20.35 -13.61
#